data_AF-A0AA34RCQ5-F1
#
_entry.id   AF-A0AA34RCQ5-F1
#
_cell.length_a   1.000
_cell.length_b   1.000
_cell.length_c   1.000
_cell.angle_alpha   90.00
_cell.angle_beta   90.00
_cell.angle_gamma   90.00
#
_symmetry.space_group_name_H-M   'P 1'
#
loop_
_entity.id
_entity.type
_entity.pdbx_description
1 polymer ?
#
loop_
_entity_poly.entity_id
_entity_poly.type
_entity_poly.pdbx_seq_one_letter_code
_entity_poly.pdbx_strand_id
1 'polypeptide(L)'
;MGAQYFIKGFAFLSVLSIALPSFAMPSQTSVRYKNKTTQSGKIKVGSELWIEQKLRQFPELLWLTEPSTLSLKTPLSVGTSYSLALFNKKVPAFDITMRSLIYLHLLMQGSRQAYAQLAQMTSSEEAMTFKQYQSLHKQLSGFLNSSKGFDNPLKILETAIVLRLLGCSTKAVATFKPYFSDSCTETFYTKSLHVLKTLPELCPSFARLTPEQQEIFRSLRHFGNYESLFNLTEAPSPQLLSAGRSHRPLVVLDLYLYCFDASGHGKGSQDFYYSFSLLLSMLQEHATVEEAFSRYLIYRANRLGFEGNSRGEMTLVRLATLMNLPPAEASALSWSFKNLSSEEASTLVNHFYTLQGEHIPLSIHGLPSLISGLFDANRSTTTNPENRLQQVYSTFLSLLVKSLREQKEMLHKQLISPDTILDFSETTNSCKGLDVFSENISVRVHFSGEVSVIM
;
A
#
# COMPACT_ATOMS: atom_id res chain seq x y z
N MET A 1 -72.86 -55.68 0.15
CA MET A 1 -73.74 -56.10 -0.97
C MET A 1 -73.10 -55.67 -2.27
N GLY A 2 -72.92 -56.60 -3.22
CA GLY A 2 -72.74 -56.30 -4.65
C GLY A 2 -71.31 -56.01 -5.12
N ALA A 3 -70.58 -57.06 -5.49
CA ALA A 3 -69.53 -56.99 -6.50
C ALA A 3 -70.14 -56.76 -7.90
N GLN A 4 -69.34 -56.31 -8.88
CA GLN A 4 -69.18 -56.89 -10.24
C GLN A 4 -68.65 -55.89 -11.30
N TYR A 5 -67.40 -56.10 -11.73
CA TYR A 5 -66.92 -56.34 -13.12
C TYR A 5 -66.75 -55.08 -14.02
N PHE A 6 -65.95 -54.97 -15.11
CA PHE A 6 -65.25 -55.82 -16.10
C PHE A 6 -64.13 -54.89 -16.70
N ILE A 7 -62.81 -55.19 -16.71
CA ILE A 7 -61.97 -55.85 -17.75
C ILE A 7 -61.69 -55.06 -19.07
N LYS A 8 -60.39 -55.10 -19.49
CA LYS A 8 -59.72 -54.84 -20.82
C LYS A 8 -59.49 -53.37 -21.22
N GLY A 9 -58.36 -52.94 -21.79
CA GLY A 9 -57.13 -53.59 -22.25
C GLY A 9 -56.41 -52.73 -23.31
N PHE A 10 -55.08 -52.64 -23.19
CA PHE A 10 -54.04 -52.45 -24.24
C PHE A 10 -53.94 -51.20 -25.16
N ALA A 11 -52.73 -50.61 -25.14
CA ALA A 11 -51.91 -50.08 -26.26
C ALA A 11 -52.40 -48.83 -27.03
N PHE A 12 -51.59 -47.89 -27.54
CA PHE A 12 -50.14 -47.60 -27.57
C PHE A 12 -49.99 -46.19 -28.20
N LEU A 13 -48.90 -45.48 -27.89
CA LEU A 13 -48.20 -44.45 -28.70
C LEU A 13 -48.93 -43.19 -29.25
N SER A 14 -48.44 -42.05 -28.74
CA SER A 14 -47.63 -41.06 -29.48
C SER A 14 -48.25 -39.69 -29.87
N VAL A 15 -47.45 -38.66 -29.51
CA VAL A 15 -47.29 -37.31 -30.09
C VAL A 15 -48.54 -36.42 -30.21
N LEU A 16 -48.60 -35.31 -29.45
CA LEU A 16 -48.09 -33.99 -29.86
C LEU A 16 -48.47 -32.93 -28.82
N SER A 17 -47.51 -32.05 -28.58
CA SER A 17 -47.56 -30.79 -27.83
C SER A 17 -48.73 -29.89 -28.22
N ILE A 18 -49.21 -29.05 -27.28
CA ILE A 18 -49.31 -27.58 -27.41
C ILE A 18 -49.61 -26.96 -26.03
N ALA A 19 -48.64 -26.17 -25.57
CA ALA A 19 -48.64 -24.95 -24.76
C ALA A 19 -49.74 -24.65 -23.71
N LEU A 20 -49.26 -24.37 -22.49
CA LEU A 20 -49.77 -23.29 -21.64
C LEU A 20 -48.58 -22.45 -21.09
N PRO A 21 -48.75 -21.13 -20.89
CA PRO A 21 -47.66 -20.17 -20.76
C PRO A 21 -47.10 -20.13 -19.33
N SER A 22 -45.78 -20.06 -19.21
CA SER A 22 -45.08 -19.79 -17.94
C SER A 22 -44.81 -18.29 -17.79
N PHE A 23 -45.23 -17.75 -16.65
CA PHE A 23 -44.82 -16.45 -16.15
C PHE A 23 -43.28 -16.40 -16.01
N ALA A 24 -42.68 -15.37 -16.58
CA ALA A 24 -41.25 -15.13 -16.51
C ALA A 24 -40.85 -14.60 -15.13
N MET A 25 -40.04 -15.37 -14.40
CA MET A 25 -39.12 -14.84 -13.40
C MET A 25 -37.82 -14.38 -14.09
N PRO A 26 -37.18 -13.28 -13.63
CA PRO A 26 -35.93 -12.82 -14.21
C PRO A 26 -34.85 -13.88 -13.98
N SER A 27 -34.24 -14.29 -15.09
CA SER A 27 -33.26 -15.35 -15.21
C SER A 27 -31.97 -15.03 -14.46
N GLN A 28 -31.49 -16.03 -13.72
CA GLN A 28 -30.09 -16.18 -13.37
C GLN A 28 -29.24 -16.00 -14.63
N THR A 29 -28.29 -15.08 -14.60
CA THR A 29 -27.27 -14.93 -15.65
C THR A 29 -26.43 -16.20 -15.70
N SER A 30 -26.79 -17.10 -16.62
CA SER A 30 -26.00 -18.30 -16.93
C SER A 30 -24.67 -17.88 -17.54
N VAL A 31 -23.57 -18.11 -16.81
CA VAL A 31 -22.22 -18.05 -17.36
C VAL A 31 -22.09 -19.19 -18.38
N ARG A 32 -21.82 -18.82 -19.64
CA ARG A 32 -21.70 -19.75 -20.77
C ARG A 32 -20.38 -20.51 -20.66
N TYR A 33 -20.41 -21.73 -20.10
CA TYR A 33 -19.27 -22.63 -20.08
C TYR A 33 -18.87 -23.05 -21.51
N LYS A 34 -17.68 -22.62 -21.95
CA LYS A 34 -16.94 -23.35 -22.99
C LYS A 34 -16.01 -24.33 -22.29
N ASN A 35 -16.43 -25.59 -22.20
CA ASN A 35 -15.56 -26.69 -21.82
C ASN A 35 -14.43 -26.82 -22.86
N LYS A 36 -13.23 -26.33 -22.55
CA LYS A 36 -12.00 -26.80 -23.18
C LYS A 36 -11.32 -27.77 -22.24
N THR A 37 -11.11 -28.95 -22.79
CA THR A 37 -10.46 -30.14 -22.24
C THR A 37 -9.14 -29.84 -21.53
N THR A 38 -8.99 -30.53 -20.41
CA THR A 38 -7.85 -30.61 -19.51
C THR A 38 -6.59 -31.05 -20.25
N GLN A 39 -5.66 -30.12 -20.48
CA GLN A 39 -4.23 -30.42 -20.49
C GLN A 39 -3.65 -29.91 -19.19
N SER A 40 -2.92 -30.76 -18.48
CA SER A 40 -2.14 -30.45 -17.28
C SER A 40 -0.96 -29.53 -17.63
N GLY A 41 -1.25 -28.32 -18.11
CA GLY A 41 -0.32 -27.21 -18.17
C GLY A 41 -0.36 -26.46 -16.85
N LYS A 42 0.80 -26.05 -16.33
CA LYS A 42 0.87 -25.14 -15.17
C LYS A 42 -0.04 -23.94 -15.44
N ILE A 43 -1.07 -23.75 -14.63
CA ILE A 43 -2.04 -22.68 -14.80
C ILE A 43 -1.31 -21.34 -14.65
N LYS A 44 -1.45 -20.46 -15.65
CA LYS A 44 -0.80 -19.15 -15.67
C LYS A 44 -1.40 -18.25 -14.60
N VAL A 45 -0.57 -17.68 -13.73
CA VAL A 45 -1.00 -16.74 -12.68
C VAL A 45 -1.69 -15.54 -13.32
N GLY A 46 -2.83 -15.12 -12.75
CA GLY A 46 -3.65 -14.02 -13.28
C GLY A 46 -4.50 -14.37 -14.51
N SER A 47 -4.47 -15.61 -15.01
CA SER A 47 -5.46 -16.07 -16.02
C SER A 47 -6.84 -16.29 -15.41
N GLU A 48 -7.90 -16.25 -16.20
CA GLU A 48 -9.28 -16.48 -15.73
C GLU A 48 -9.41 -17.79 -14.93
N LEU A 49 -8.85 -18.90 -15.43
CA LEU A 49 -8.83 -20.19 -14.74
C LEU A 49 -8.12 -20.13 -13.39
N TRP A 50 -7.03 -19.37 -13.29
CA TRP A 50 -6.31 -19.16 -12.04
C TRP A 50 -7.15 -18.36 -11.04
N ILE A 51 -7.83 -17.32 -11.52
CA ILE A 51 -8.71 -16.48 -10.70
C ILE A 51 -9.89 -17.32 -10.20
N GLU A 52 -10.53 -18.13 -11.05
CA GLU A 52 -11.59 -19.05 -10.65
C GLU A 52 -11.15 -20.04 -9.56
N GLN A 53 -9.93 -20.57 -9.66
CA GLN A 53 -9.37 -21.42 -8.60
C GLN A 53 -9.21 -20.64 -7.30
N LYS A 54 -8.75 -19.39 -7.34
CA LYS A 54 -8.64 -18.53 -6.16
C LYS A 54 -10.00 -18.16 -5.59
N LEU A 55 -11.03 -17.95 -6.40
CA LEU A 55 -12.41 -17.71 -5.94
C LEU A 55 -12.99 -18.93 -5.19
N ARG A 56 -12.71 -20.15 -5.69
CA ARG A 56 -13.10 -21.39 -4.99
C ARG A 56 -12.28 -21.59 -3.72
N GLN A 57 -10.99 -21.28 -3.78
CA GLN A 57 -10.12 -21.35 -2.61
C GLN A 57 -10.56 -20.32 -1.58
N PHE A 58 -10.89 -19.07 -1.92
CA PHE A 58 -11.22 -17.98 -1.01
C PHE A 58 -12.59 -17.37 -1.34
N PRO A 59 -13.70 -17.89 -0.78
CA PRO A 59 -15.05 -17.44 -1.11
C PRO A 59 -15.29 -15.94 -0.85
N GLU A 60 -14.57 -15.35 0.11
CA GLU A 60 -14.65 -13.93 0.47
C GLU A 60 -14.21 -13.01 -0.67
N LEU A 61 -13.43 -13.49 -1.65
CA LEU A 61 -13.12 -12.72 -2.86
C LEU A 61 -14.37 -12.36 -3.65
N LEU A 62 -15.39 -13.24 -3.68
CA LEU A 62 -16.68 -12.92 -4.32
C LEU A 62 -17.43 -11.84 -3.54
N TRP A 63 -17.24 -11.75 -2.23
CA TRP A 63 -17.92 -10.74 -1.41
C TRP A 63 -17.43 -9.33 -1.76
N LEU A 64 -16.16 -9.20 -2.17
CA LEU A 64 -15.58 -7.94 -2.62
C LEU A 64 -16.17 -7.45 -3.95
N THR A 65 -16.88 -8.29 -4.71
CA THR A 65 -17.48 -7.92 -6.01
C THR A 65 -18.79 -7.13 -5.88
N GLU A 66 -19.38 -7.16 -4.68
CA GLU A 66 -20.63 -6.48 -4.37
C GLU A 66 -20.44 -4.96 -4.29
N PRO A 67 -21.48 -4.15 -4.57
CA PRO A 67 -21.37 -2.69 -4.52
C PRO A 67 -21.05 -2.21 -3.09
N SER A 68 -19.84 -1.66 -2.91
CA SER A 68 -19.46 -0.99 -1.66
C SER A 68 -20.17 0.36 -1.51
N THR A 69 -20.68 0.66 -0.31
CA THR A 69 -21.08 2.02 0.09
C THR A 69 -19.90 2.84 0.61
N LEU A 70 -18.80 2.18 0.97
CA LEU A 70 -17.59 2.82 1.49
C LEU A 70 -16.61 3.10 0.36
N SER A 71 -16.26 4.38 0.21
CA SER A 71 -15.27 4.84 -0.77
C SER A 71 -13.86 4.43 -0.33
N LEU A 72 -13.07 3.87 -1.24
CA LEU A 72 -11.63 3.74 -1.05
C LEU A 72 -11.02 5.14 -1.11
N LYS A 73 -10.36 5.57 -0.03
CA LYS A 73 -9.68 6.87 0.05
C LYS A 73 -8.47 6.97 -0.90
N THR A 74 -7.95 5.85 -1.38
CA THR A 74 -6.74 5.82 -2.22
C THR A 74 -7.12 5.87 -3.70
N PRO A 75 -6.56 6.80 -4.49
CA PRO A 75 -6.78 6.83 -5.93
C PRO A 75 -6.30 5.52 -6.56
N LEU A 76 -7.11 4.98 -7.48
CA LEU A 76 -6.73 3.80 -8.25
C LEU A 76 -5.68 4.21 -9.28
N SER A 77 -4.47 3.67 -9.16
CA SER A 77 -3.49 3.71 -10.24
C SER A 77 -4.04 3.01 -11.49
N VAL A 78 -3.66 3.52 -12.67
CA VAL A 78 -4.01 2.99 -13.99
C VAL A 78 -3.38 1.60 -14.15
N GLY A 79 -4.12 0.57 -13.77
CA GLY A 79 -3.70 -0.82 -13.87
C GLY A 79 -4.78 -1.72 -14.48
N THR A 80 -4.42 -2.97 -14.76
CA THR A 80 -5.34 -3.98 -15.29
C THR A 80 -6.57 -4.13 -14.37
N SER A 81 -7.77 -4.00 -14.95
CA SER A 81 -9.06 -4.15 -14.24
C SER A 81 -9.58 -5.58 -14.44
N TYR A 82 -9.30 -6.47 -13.49
CA TYR A 82 -9.71 -7.88 -13.54
C TYR A 82 -11.22 -8.04 -13.39
N SER A 83 -11.84 -7.20 -12.56
CA SER A 83 -13.27 -7.20 -12.35
C SER A 83 -14.05 -6.84 -13.61
N LEU A 84 -13.49 -5.97 -14.47
CA LEU A 84 -14.13 -5.59 -15.73
C LEU A 84 -14.17 -6.79 -16.69
N ALA A 85 -13.09 -7.56 -16.77
CA ALA A 85 -13.04 -8.76 -17.59
C ALA A 85 -13.99 -9.87 -17.10
N LEU A 86 -14.10 -10.05 -15.78
CA LEU A 86 -14.86 -11.16 -15.18
C LEU A 86 -16.34 -10.85 -14.92
N PHE A 87 -16.65 -9.62 -14.52
CA PHE A 87 -17.99 -9.21 -14.05
C PHE A 87 -18.59 -8.07 -14.87
N ASN A 88 -17.88 -7.58 -15.89
CA ASN A 88 -18.27 -6.41 -16.68
C ASN A 88 -18.58 -5.16 -15.82
N LYS A 89 -17.93 -5.06 -14.66
CA LYS A 89 -18.09 -3.98 -13.68
C LYS A 89 -16.74 -3.63 -13.06
N LYS A 90 -16.47 -2.35 -12.81
CA LYS A 90 -15.30 -1.92 -12.04
C LYS A 90 -15.54 -2.16 -10.56
N VAL A 91 -14.69 -2.98 -9.94
CA VAL A 91 -14.76 -3.31 -8.53
C VAL A 91 -13.38 -3.14 -7.90
N PRO A 92 -13.07 -1.93 -7.40
CA PRO A 92 -11.74 -1.56 -6.91
C PRO A 92 -11.16 -2.51 -5.85
N ALA A 93 -11.96 -2.89 -4.84
CA ALA A 93 -11.50 -3.74 -3.74
C ALA A 93 -11.09 -5.14 -4.24
N PHE A 94 -11.86 -5.71 -5.17
CA PHE A 94 -11.51 -6.97 -5.82
C PHE A 94 -10.22 -6.81 -6.63
N ASP A 95 -10.10 -5.79 -7.46
CA ASP A 95 -8.93 -5.57 -8.31
C ASP A 95 -7.63 -5.38 -7.50
N ILE A 96 -7.67 -4.62 -6.41
CA ILE A 96 -6.53 -4.43 -5.50
C ILE A 96 -6.12 -5.76 -4.86
N THR A 97 -7.08 -6.52 -4.35
CA THR A 97 -6.84 -7.83 -3.72
C THR A 97 -6.24 -8.81 -4.71
N MET A 98 -6.78 -8.85 -5.95
CA MET A 98 -6.30 -9.72 -7.00
C MET A 98 -4.88 -9.35 -7.46
N ARG A 99 -4.58 -8.05 -7.63
CA ARG A 99 -3.21 -7.59 -7.95
C ARG A 99 -2.22 -8.02 -6.87
N SER A 100 -2.58 -7.87 -5.60
CA SER A 100 -1.74 -8.28 -4.46
C SER A 100 -1.43 -9.78 -4.50
N LEU A 101 -2.44 -10.62 -4.72
CA LEU A 101 -2.27 -12.07 -4.86
C LEU A 101 -1.42 -12.44 -6.09
N ILE A 102 -1.68 -11.82 -7.24
CA ILE A 102 -0.90 -12.05 -8.46
C ILE A 102 0.57 -11.69 -8.22
N TYR A 103 0.85 -10.56 -7.58
CA TYR A 103 2.21 -10.14 -7.26
C TYR A 103 2.93 -11.16 -6.37
N LEU A 104 2.29 -11.61 -5.29
CA LEU A 104 2.80 -12.69 -4.43
C LEU A 104 3.16 -13.95 -5.23
N HIS A 105 2.22 -14.44 -6.05
CA HIS A 105 2.44 -15.69 -6.79
C HIS A 105 3.44 -15.55 -7.94
N LEU A 106 3.48 -14.42 -8.64
CA LEU A 106 4.51 -14.15 -9.64
C LEU A 106 5.88 -14.08 -8.98
N LEU A 107 6.01 -13.45 -7.82
CA LEU A 107 7.28 -13.38 -7.10
C LEU A 107 7.73 -14.77 -6.61
N MET A 108 6.80 -15.59 -6.13
CA MET A 108 7.09 -16.98 -5.76
C MET A 108 7.55 -17.84 -6.94
N GLN A 109 7.08 -17.58 -8.17
CA GLN A 109 7.48 -18.39 -9.32
C GLN A 109 8.95 -18.19 -9.72
N GLY A 110 9.52 -17.00 -9.53
CA GLY A 110 10.93 -16.71 -9.79
C GLY A 110 11.40 -16.82 -11.25
N SER A 111 10.51 -17.12 -12.19
CA SER A 111 10.86 -17.37 -13.59
C SER A 111 10.96 -16.07 -14.41
N ARG A 112 11.71 -16.09 -15.52
CA ARG A 112 11.74 -14.97 -16.47
C ARG A 112 10.36 -14.64 -17.04
N GLN A 113 9.49 -15.63 -17.21
CA GLN A 113 8.12 -15.44 -17.67
C GLN A 113 7.25 -14.73 -16.63
N ALA A 114 7.45 -15.03 -15.34
CA ALA A 114 6.77 -14.36 -14.25
C ALA A 114 7.24 -12.91 -14.10
N TYR A 115 8.55 -12.67 -14.23
CA TYR A 115 9.11 -11.32 -14.31
C TYR A 115 8.53 -10.51 -15.47
N ALA A 116 8.48 -11.08 -16.68
CA ALA A 116 7.93 -10.37 -17.84
C ALA A 116 6.45 -9.98 -17.64
N GLN A 117 5.66 -10.83 -16.97
CA GLN A 117 4.27 -10.50 -16.62
C GLN A 117 4.18 -9.39 -15.58
N LEU A 118 5.02 -9.44 -14.54
CA LEU A 118 5.08 -8.40 -13.51
C LEU A 118 5.49 -7.05 -14.11
N ALA A 119 6.49 -7.04 -14.99
CA ALA A 119 6.95 -5.85 -15.69
C ALA A 119 5.87 -5.23 -16.60
N GLN A 120 4.95 -6.03 -17.14
CA GLN A 120 3.80 -5.54 -17.91
C GLN A 120 2.70 -4.93 -17.03
N MET A 121 2.64 -5.30 -15.76
CA MET A 121 1.67 -4.76 -14.80
C MET A 121 2.12 -3.43 -14.17
N THR A 122 3.40 -3.08 -14.30
CA THR A 122 4.02 -1.86 -13.78
C THR A 122 4.26 -0.85 -14.90
N SER A 123 4.26 0.45 -14.59
CA SER A 123 4.73 1.48 -15.55
C SER A 123 6.20 1.24 -15.90
N SER A 124 6.60 1.56 -17.14
CA SER A 124 7.96 1.29 -17.63
C SER A 124 9.04 2.03 -16.85
N GLU A 125 8.72 3.19 -16.28
CA GLU A 125 9.65 4.03 -15.52
C GLU A 125 9.98 3.45 -14.13
N GLU A 126 9.06 2.65 -13.56
CA GLU A 126 9.20 2.08 -12.21
C GLU A 126 9.44 0.56 -12.22
N ALA A 127 9.74 -0.01 -13.39
CA ALA A 127 9.95 -1.45 -13.54
C ALA A 127 11.30 -1.86 -12.92
N MET A 128 11.26 -2.80 -11.99
CA MET A 128 12.47 -3.40 -11.43
C MET A 128 13.22 -4.24 -12.48
N THR A 129 14.55 -4.38 -12.33
CA THR A 129 15.36 -5.26 -13.18
C THR A 129 15.15 -6.74 -12.84
N PHE A 130 15.44 -7.65 -13.79
CA PHE A 130 15.33 -9.10 -13.52
C PHE A 130 16.23 -9.56 -12.36
N LYS A 131 17.41 -8.96 -12.19
CA LYS A 131 18.33 -9.28 -11.09
C LYS A 131 17.71 -8.92 -9.73
N GLN A 132 17.08 -7.75 -9.63
CA GLN A 132 16.37 -7.31 -8.43
C GLN A 132 15.18 -8.24 -8.13
N TYR A 133 14.40 -8.61 -9.16
CA TYR A 133 13.29 -9.56 -9.04
C TYR A 133 13.76 -10.92 -8.53
N GLN A 134 14.86 -11.44 -9.06
CA GLN A 134 15.43 -12.71 -8.64
C GLN A 134 15.93 -12.67 -7.19
N SER A 135 16.45 -11.52 -6.73
CA SER A 135 16.86 -11.32 -5.34
C SER A 135 15.65 -11.40 -4.39
N LEU A 136 14.57 -10.68 -4.70
CA LEU A 136 13.32 -10.74 -3.94
C LEU A 136 12.72 -12.16 -3.92
N HIS A 137 12.74 -12.85 -5.06
CA HIS A 137 12.27 -14.23 -5.15
C HIS A 137 13.05 -15.16 -4.21
N LYS A 138 14.38 -15.03 -4.17
CA LYS A 138 15.24 -15.82 -3.27
C LYS A 138 14.95 -15.51 -1.80
N GLN A 139 14.80 -14.23 -1.44
CA GLN A 139 14.45 -13.82 -0.08
C GLN A 139 13.08 -14.40 0.34
N LEU A 140 12.05 -14.24 -0.49
CA LEU A 140 10.71 -14.77 -0.22
C LEU A 140 10.71 -16.30 -0.13
N SER A 141 11.33 -16.98 -1.08
CA SER A 141 11.39 -18.44 -1.09
C SER A 141 12.17 -18.98 0.12
N GLY A 142 13.25 -18.30 0.52
CA GLY A 142 14.00 -18.63 1.72
C GLY A 142 13.15 -18.49 2.98
N PHE A 143 12.36 -17.41 3.08
CA PHE A 143 11.45 -17.18 4.21
C PHE A 143 10.30 -18.20 4.25
N LEU A 144 9.60 -18.41 3.13
CA LEU A 144 8.44 -19.32 3.06
C LEU A 144 8.81 -20.78 3.33
N ASN A 145 10.03 -21.18 2.98
CA ASN A 145 10.54 -22.55 3.20
C ASN A 145 11.33 -22.69 4.52
N SER A 146 11.43 -21.62 5.32
CA SER A 146 12.17 -21.69 6.57
C SER A 146 11.42 -22.53 7.61
N SER A 147 12.07 -23.57 8.11
CA SER A 147 11.48 -24.49 9.11
C SER A 147 11.31 -23.89 10.51
N LYS A 148 11.78 -22.65 10.71
CA LYS A 148 11.84 -21.97 12.03
C LYS A 148 10.78 -20.88 12.21
N GLY A 149 10.00 -20.58 11.18
CA GLY A 149 9.07 -19.44 11.18
C GLY A 149 7.66 -19.84 11.59
N PHE A 150 6.91 -20.37 10.61
CA PHE A 150 5.49 -20.62 10.73
C PHE A 150 5.12 -21.88 9.96
N ASP A 151 4.08 -22.58 10.42
CA ASP A 151 3.45 -23.58 9.58
C ASP A 151 2.67 -22.89 8.45
N ASN A 152 3.08 -23.16 7.21
CA ASN A 152 2.48 -22.63 5.99
C ASN A 152 2.27 -21.09 5.98
N PRO A 153 3.35 -20.29 5.99
CA PRO A 153 3.27 -18.81 5.98
C PRO A 153 2.57 -18.27 4.74
N LEU A 154 2.60 -19.02 3.63
CA LEU A 154 1.89 -18.66 2.40
C LEU A 154 0.37 -18.57 2.63
N LYS A 155 -0.21 -19.59 3.28
CA LYS A 155 -1.65 -19.62 3.56
C LYS A 155 -2.08 -18.46 4.46
N ILE A 156 -1.24 -18.08 5.42
CA ILE A 156 -1.48 -16.90 6.27
C ILE A 156 -1.48 -15.63 5.41
N LEU A 157 -0.46 -15.43 4.55
CA LEU A 157 -0.37 -14.26 3.66
C LEU A 157 -1.55 -14.16 2.69
N GLU A 158 -1.90 -15.25 2.01
CA GLU A 158 -3.04 -15.29 1.08
C GLU A 158 -4.34 -14.89 1.81
N THR A 159 -4.57 -15.46 2.99
CA THR A 159 -5.76 -15.14 3.80
C THR A 159 -5.75 -13.69 4.24
N ALA A 160 -4.59 -13.15 4.62
CA ALA A 160 -4.47 -11.76 5.10
C ALA A 160 -4.70 -10.75 3.98
N ILE A 161 -4.23 -11.04 2.77
CA ILE A 161 -4.50 -10.25 1.58
C ILE A 161 -6.01 -10.27 1.27
N VAL A 162 -6.63 -11.46 1.22
CA VAL A 162 -8.06 -11.62 0.90
C VAL A 162 -8.95 -10.85 1.87
N LEU A 163 -8.68 -10.94 3.18
CA LEU A 163 -9.57 -10.39 4.20
C LEU A 163 -9.31 -8.90 4.48
N ARG A 164 -8.30 -8.27 3.85
CA ARG A 164 -7.93 -6.86 4.10
C ARG A 164 -9.08 -5.89 3.85
N LEU A 165 -9.74 -6.03 2.71
CA LEU A 165 -10.77 -5.10 2.25
C LEU A 165 -12.19 -5.60 2.54
N LEU A 166 -12.36 -6.49 3.52
CA LEU A 166 -13.68 -6.99 3.92
C LEU A 166 -14.67 -5.86 4.23
N GLY A 167 -14.21 -4.76 4.86
CA GLY A 167 -15.08 -3.62 5.16
C GLY A 167 -15.71 -2.97 3.91
N CYS A 168 -15.14 -3.17 2.73
CA CYS A 168 -15.71 -2.70 1.46
C CYS A 168 -16.82 -3.61 0.91
N SER A 169 -17.16 -4.71 1.58
CA SER A 169 -18.18 -5.65 1.10
C SER A 169 -19.50 -5.50 1.85
N THR A 170 -20.60 -5.33 1.12
CA THR A 170 -21.96 -5.34 1.69
C THR A 170 -22.31 -6.66 2.36
N LYS A 171 -21.91 -7.79 1.79
CA LYS A 171 -22.09 -9.10 2.39
C LYS A 171 -21.28 -9.28 3.67
N ALA A 172 -20.04 -8.79 3.72
CA ALA A 172 -19.28 -8.80 4.97
C ALA A 172 -19.99 -7.94 6.03
N VAL A 173 -20.37 -6.70 5.68
CA VAL A 173 -21.11 -5.81 6.59
C VAL A 173 -22.39 -6.48 7.11
N ALA A 174 -23.18 -7.13 6.24
CA ALA A 174 -24.38 -7.85 6.64
C ALA A 174 -24.08 -9.05 7.56
N THR A 175 -22.99 -9.78 7.31
CA THR A 175 -22.55 -10.93 8.11
C THR A 175 -22.12 -10.53 9.51
N PHE A 176 -21.42 -9.40 9.65
CA PHE A 176 -20.90 -8.92 10.94
C PHE A 176 -21.88 -7.98 11.70
N LYS A 177 -22.93 -7.48 11.02
CA LYS A 177 -23.95 -6.57 11.59
C LYS A 177 -24.52 -7.00 12.96
N PRO A 178 -24.77 -8.30 13.25
CA PRO A 178 -25.28 -8.71 14.55
C PRO A 178 -24.30 -8.46 15.71
N TYR A 179 -23.00 -8.31 15.43
CA TYR A 179 -21.96 -8.21 16.45
C TYR A 179 -21.45 -6.78 16.63
N PHE A 180 -21.40 -5.99 15.55
CA PHE A 180 -21.07 -4.58 15.60
C PHE A 180 -21.55 -3.84 14.34
N SER A 181 -21.59 -2.51 14.42
CA SER A 181 -21.72 -1.62 13.28
C SER A 181 -20.52 -0.69 13.21
N ASP A 182 -19.98 -0.49 12.01
CA ASP A 182 -18.91 0.46 11.75
C ASP A 182 -19.01 1.00 10.32
N SER A 183 -18.66 2.26 10.14
CA SER A 183 -18.67 2.97 8.86
C SER A 183 -17.26 3.21 8.31
N CYS A 184 -16.21 2.95 9.08
CA CYS A 184 -14.84 3.06 8.60
C CYS A 184 -14.24 1.67 8.30
N THR A 185 -13.62 1.52 7.13
CA THR A 185 -13.10 0.24 6.63
C THR A 185 -12.04 -0.37 7.56
N GLU A 186 -11.15 0.46 8.13
CA GLU A 186 -10.02 0.01 8.95
C GLU A 186 -10.48 -0.45 10.35
N THR A 187 -11.39 0.32 10.96
CA THR A 187 -11.99 -0.04 12.25
C THR A 187 -12.92 -1.24 12.08
N PHE A 188 -13.65 -1.33 10.96
CA PHE A 188 -14.43 -2.51 10.61
C PHE A 188 -13.55 -3.75 10.53
N TYR A 189 -12.40 -3.70 9.85
CA TYR A 189 -11.46 -4.81 9.76
C TYR A 189 -11.00 -5.25 11.16
N THR A 190 -10.56 -4.31 11.99
CA THR A 190 -10.08 -4.59 13.35
C THR A 190 -11.16 -5.21 14.24
N LYS A 191 -12.39 -4.69 14.20
CA LYS A 191 -13.54 -5.26 14.92
C LYS A 191 -13.92 -6.65 14.39
N SER A 192 -13.85 -6.87 13.07
CA SER A 192 -14.09 -8.17 12.45
C SER A 192 -13.11 -9.22 12.98
N LEU A 193 -11.83 -8.87 13.10
CA LEU A 193 -10.82 -9.78 13.68
C LEU A 193 -11.15 -10.17 15.13
N HIS A 194 -11.69 -9.23 15.91
CA HIS A 194 -12.12 -9.50 17.28
C HIS A 194 -13.29 -10.50 17.33
N VAL A 195 -14.29 -10.33 16.46
CA VAL A 195 -15.43 -11.27 16.35
C VAL A 195 -14.98 -12.65 15.88
N LEU A 196 -14.09 -12.70 14.88
CA LEU A 196 -13.58 -13.96 14.32
C LEU A 196 -12.80 -14.80 15.34
N LYS A 197 -12.26 -14.19 16.41
CA LYS A 197 -11.67 -14.93 17.53
C LYS A 197 -12.66 -15.89 18.19
N THR A 198 -13.92 -15.45 18.31
CA THR A 198 -15.00 -16.24 18.93
C THR A 198 -15.80 -17.05 17.92
N LEU A 199 -15.93 -16.54 16.68
CA LEU A 199 -16.76 -17.14 15.64
C LEU A 199 -15.99 -17.23 14.31
N PRO A 200 -15.01 -18.15 14.19
CA PRO A 200 -14.20 -18.28 12.98
C PRO A 200 -15.01 -18.56 11.72
N GLU A 201 -16.12 -19.29 11.86
CA GLU A 201 -17.00 -19.73 10.77
C GLU A 201 -17.64 -18.60 9.97
N LEU A 202 -17.64 -17.37 10.51
CA LEU A 202 -18.11 -16.18 9.78
C LEU A 202 -17.21 -15.84 8.58
N CYS A 203 -15.97 -16.32 8.54
CA CYS A 203 -15.08 -16.24 7.37
C CYS A 203 -14.48 -17.62 7.09
N PRO A 204 -14.96 -18.36 6.07
CA PRO A 204 -14.44 -19.67 5.70
C PRO A 204 -12.91 -19.70 5.51
N SER A 205 -12.31 -18.62 5.00
CA SER A 205 -10.86 -18.54 4.83
C SER A 205 -10.10 -18.43 6.12
N PHE A 206 -10.63 -17.71 7.10
CA PHE A 206 -10.07 -17.63 8.45
C PHE A 206 -10.28 -18.95 9.21
N ALA A 207 -11.48 -19.54 9.15
CA ALA A 207 -11.81 -20.79 9.81
C ALA A 207 -10.89 -21.95 9.41
N ARG A 208 -10.41 -21.99 8.15
CA ARG A 208 -9.48 -23.02 7.67
C ARG A 208 -8.06 -22.90 8.20
N LEU A 209 -7.67 -21.77 8.77
CA LEU A 209 -6.37 -21.62 9.42
C LEU A 209 -6.35 -22.46 10.71
N THR A 210 -5.21 -23.08 11.03
CA THR A 210 -5.01 -23.74 12.33
C THR A 210 -5.08 -22.70 13.46
N PRO A 211 -5.35 -23.10 14.72
CA PRO A 211 -5.39 -22.14 15.84
C PRO A 211 -4.12 -21.29 15.97
N GLU A 212 -2.94 -21.90 15.73
CA GLU A 212 -1.66 -21.19 15.70
C GLU A 212 -1.59 -20.17 14.55
N GLN A 213 -1.98 -20.58 13.33
CA GLN A 213 -2.06 -19.68 12.18
C GLN A 213 -3.05 -18.53 12.40
N GLN A 214 -4.16 -18.77 13.10
CA GLN A 214 -5.14 -17.73 13.45
C GLN A 214 -4.57 -16.70 14.43
N GLU A 215 -3.77 -17.12 15.40
CA GLU A 215 -3.09 -16.21 16.33
C GLU A 215 -2.05 -15.35 15.61
N ILE A 216 -1.24 -15.96 14.74
CA ILE A 216 -0.27 -15.26 13.90
C ILE A 216 -0.98 -14.24 13.01
N PHE A 217 -2.02 -14.69 12.29
CA PHE A 217 -2.84 -13.84 11.42
C PHE A 217 -3.40 -12.63 12.16
N ARG A 218 -3.93 -12.82 13.37
CA ARG A 218 -4.48 -11.73 14.20
C ARG A 218 -3.42 -10.76 14.70
N SER A 219 -2.16 -11.17 14.75
CA SER A 219 -1.04 -10.32 15.17
C SER A 219 -0.50 -9.46 14.02
N LEU A 220 -0.84 -9.78 12.76
CA LEU A 220 -0.43 -9.00 11.60
C LEU A 220 -1.14 -7.64 11.56
N ARG A 221 -0.50 -6.68 10.89
CA ARG A 221 -0.96 -5.29 10.67
C ARG A 221 -1.06 -4.44 11.93
N HIS A 222 -0.41 -4.88 13.01
CA HIS A 222 -0.38 -4.19 14.29
C HIS A 222 1.01 -3.67 14.68
N PHE A 223 2.06 -3.93 13.90
CA PHE A 223 3.41 -3.57 14.34
C PHE A 223 3.77 -2.11 14.06
N GLY A 224 3.31 -1.50 12.98
CA GLY A 224 3.53 -0.06 12.79
C GLY A 224 3.16 0.46 11.41
N ASN A 225 3.24 1.78 11.26
CA ASN A 225 3.05 2.45 9.97
C ASN A 225 4.33 2.34 9.12
N TYR A 226 4.46 1.25 8.36
CA TYR A 226 5.63 1.03 7.51
C TYR A 226 5.84 2.13 6.48
N GLU A 227 4.79 2.80 6.01
CA GLU A 227 4.92 3.96 5.11
C GLU A 227 5.66 5.10 5.81
N SER A 228 5.24 5.46 7.02
CA SER A 228 5.94 6.45 7.85
C SER A 228 7.38 6.05 8.18
N LEU A 229 7.61 4.76 8.46
CA LEU A 229 8.95 4.24 8.75
C LEU A 229 9.86 4.30 7.51
N PHE A 230 9.36 3.97 6.32
CA PHE A 230 10.13 4.06 5.09
C PHE A 230 10.42 5.51 4.68
N ASN A 231 9.49 6.42 4.98
CA ASN A 231 9.61 7.86 4.73
C ASN A 231 10.36 8.61 5.85
N LEU A 232 10.83 7.90 6.87
CA LEU A 232 11.58 8.47 7.99
C LEU A 232 10.80 9.56 8.74
N THR A 233 9.47 9.50 8.75
CA THR A 233 8.59 10.43 9.48
C THR A 233 8.35 9.99 10.91
N GLU A 234 8.45 8.69 11.20
CA GLU A 234 8.20 8.12 12.54
C GLU A 234 9.34 7.22 13.02
N ALA A 235 9.39 7.01 14.33
CA ALA A 235 10.24 6.01 14.96
C ALA A 235 9.59 4.61 14.90
N PRO A 236 10.39 3.53 14.90
CA PRO A 236 9.86 2.19 15.17
C PRO A 236 9.02 2.18 16.45
N SER A 237 7.76 1.73 16.35
CA SER A 237 6.85 1.71 17.49
C SER A 237 7.35 0.75 18.59
N PRO A 238 7.00 0.95 19.87
CA PRO A 238 7.33 0.00 20.93
C PRO A 238 6.81 -1.42 20.64
N GLN A 239 5.68 -1.54 19.92
CA GLN A 239 5.10 -2.81 19.50
C GLN A 239 5.99 -3.50 18.46
N LEU A 240 6.48 -2.77 17.46
CA LEU A 240 7.42 -3.28 16.45
C LEU A 240 8.74 -3.73 17.09
N LEU A 241 9.28 -2.93 18.00
CA LEU A 241 10.52 -3.26 18.71
C LEU A 241 10.36 -4.50 19.58
N SER A 242 9.27 -4.58 20.35
CA SER A 242 8.94 -5.75 21.18
C SER A 242 8.76 -7.01 20.33
N ALA A 243 8.01 -6.92 19.23
CA ALA A 243 7.79 -8.03 18.31
C ALA A 243 9.08 -8.45 17.60
N GLY A 244 9.95 -7.51 17.24
CA GLY A 244 11.23 -7.81 16.61
C GLY A 244 12.23 -8.53 17.52
N ARG A 245 12.16 -8.26 18.83
CA ARG A 245 12.97 -8.93 19.85
C ARG A 245 12.43 -10.32 20.21
N SER A 246 11.11 -10.46 20.30
CA SER A 246 10.45 -11.70 20.76
C SER A 246 10.09 -12.68 19.64
N HIS A 247 9.71 -12.16 18.47
CA HIS A 247 9.16 -12.97 17.37
C HIS A 247 9.50 -12.38 15.98
N ARG A 248 10.79 -12.20 15.68
CA ARG A 248 11.26 -11.60 14.41
C ARG A 248 10.61 -12.10 13.11
N PRO A 249 10.35 -13.42 12.91
CA PRO A 249 9.65 -13.88 11.71
C PRO A 249 8.28 -13.22 11.49
N LEU A 250 7.62 -12.78 12.55
CA LEU A 250 6.31 -12.13 12.50
C LEU A 250 6.41 -10.72 11.94
N VAL A 251 7.44 -9.96 12.32
CA VAL A 251 7.75 -8.65 11.73
C VAL A 251 8.05 -8.79 10.24
N VAL A 252 8.80 -9.83 9.86
CA VAL A 252 9.09 -10.12 8.45
C VAL A 252 7.81 -10.46 7.67
N LEU A 253 6.93 -11.29 8.25
CA LEU A 253 5.65 -11.65 7.63
C LEU A 253 4.75 -10.43 7.43
N ASP A 254 4.69 -9.54 8.42
CA ASP A 254 3.91 -8.31 8.34
C ASP A 254 4.46 -7.32 7.30
N LEU A 255 5.78 -7.23 7.22
CA LEU A 255 6.45 -6.41 6.21
C LEU A 255 6.17 -6.92 4.78
N TYR A 256 6.16 -8.24 4.57
CA TYR A 256 5.73 -8.85 3.30
C TYR A 256 4.26 -8.51 2.99
N LEU A 257 3.38 -8.55 3.97
CA LEU A 257 1.97 -8.24 3.80
C LEU A 257 1.75 -6.77 3.40
N TYR A 258 2.37 -5.83 4.12
CA TYR A 258 2.36 -4.41 3.77
C TYR A 258 2.80 -4.19 2.31
N CYS A 259 3.84 -4.90 1.92
CA CYS A 259 4.40 -4.86 0.60
C CYS A 259 3.44 -5.32 -0.50
N PHE A 260 2.81 -6.49 -0.32
CA PHE A 260 1.83 -6.97 -1.30
C PHE A 260 0.60 -6.06 -1.37
N ASP A 261 0.15 -5.52 -0.23
CA ASP A 261 -0.94 -4.53 -0.18
C ASP A 261 -0.56 -3.28 -0.99
N ALA A 262 0.64 -2.71 -0.79
CA ALA A 262 1.14 -1.55 -1.54
C ALA A 262 1.20 -1.82 -3.06
N SER A 263 1.64 -3.02 -3.45
CA SER A 263 1.67 -3.45 -4.86
C SER A 263 0.26 -3.58 -5.44
N GLY A 264 -0.73 -4.00 -4.65
CA GLY A 264 -2.14 -4.05 -5.04
C GLY A 264 -2.74 -2.67 -5.36
N HIS A 265 -2.30 -1.64 -4.63
CA HIS A 265 -2.65 -0.25 -4.87
C HIS A 265 -1.89 0.39 -6.05
N GLY A 266 -0.93 -0.31 -6.64
CA GLY A 266 -0.12 0.19 -7.75
C GLY A 266 1.00 1.13 -7.32
N LYS A 267 1.47 1.06 -6.06
CA LYS A 267 2.72 1.72 -5.64
C LYS A 267 3.93 1.04 -6.34
N GLY A 268 4.90 1.83 -6.78
CA GLY A 268 5.97 1.42 -7.71
C GLY A 268 6.90 0.30 -7.24
N SER A 269 7.25 -0.60 -8.16
CA SER A 269 8.06 -1.80 -7.88
C SER A 269 9.54 -1.51 -7.58
N GLN A 270 10.06 -0.38 -8.02
CA GLN A 270 11.43 0.04 -7.74
C GLN A 270 11.60 0.58 -6.33
N ASP A 271 10.74 1.51 -5.89
CA ASP A 271 10.80 2.01 -4.51
C ASP A 271 10.53 0.92 -3.49
N PHE A 272 9.67 -0.01 -3.87
CA PHE A 272 9.50 -1.28 -3.18
C PHE A 272 10.84 -2.02 -3.04
N TYR A 273 11.57 -2.31 -4.12
CA TYR A 273 12.85 -3.02 -4.02
C TYR A 273 13.86 -2.29 -3.13
N TYR A 274 14.05 -0.99 -3.35
CA TYR A 274 15.07 -0.21 -2.64
C TYR A 274 14.76 0.00 -1.15
N SER A 275 13.49 -0.01 -0.77
CA SER A 275 13.07 0.22 0.62
C SER A 275 12.84 -1.09 1.35
N PHE A 276 12.05 -2.00 0.77
CA PHE A 276 11.66 -3.26 1.39
C PHE A 276 12.77 -4.31 1.40
N SER A 277 13.36 -4.64 0.24
CA SER A 277 14.32 -5.75 0.14
C SER A 277 15.53 -5.55 1.05
N LEU A 278 15.96 -4.29 1.16
CA LEU A 278 17.08 -3.94 1.98
C LEU A 278 16.72 -3.95 3.47
N LEU A 279 15.63 -3.28 3.88
CA LEU A 279 15.22 -3.32 5.28
C LEU A 279 15.01 -4.77 5.73
N LEU A 280 14.44 -5.62 4.87
CA LEU A 280 14.31 -7.04 5.13
C LEU A 280 15.67 -7.72 5.34
N SER A 281 16.65 -7.47 4.46
CA SER A 281 18.02 -7.98 4.62
C SER A 281 18.63 -7.53 5.94
N MET A 282 18.48 -6.24 6.26
CA MET A 282 18.99 -5.64 7.51
C MET A 282 18.34 -6.27 8.73
N LEU A 283 17.02 -6.50 8.71
CA LEU A 283 16.30 -7.19 9.79
C LEU A 283 16.76 -8.65 9.96
N GLN A 284 17.17 -9.30 8.87
CA GLN A 284 17.67 -10.67 8.89
C GLN A 284 19.14 -10.75 9.34
N GLU A 285 19.96 -9.76 9.00
CA GLU A 285 21.41 -9.71 9.27
C GLU A 285 21.75 -9.15 10.65
N HIS A 286 21.01 -8.14 11.13
CA HIS A 286 21.36 -7.43 12.36
C HIS A 286 20.75 -8.03 13.63
N ALA A 287 21.39 -7.73 14.76
CA ALA A 287 20.99 -8.27 16.06
C ALA A 287 19.69 -7.66 16.58
N THR A 288 19.42 -6.39 16.27
CA THR A 288 18.24 -5.65 16.76
C THR A 288 17.50 -4.92 15.64
N VAL A 289 16.22 -4.61 15.87
CA VAL A 289 15.39 -3.86 14.92
C VAL A 289 15.89 -2.41 14.82
N GLU A 290 16.28 -1.84 15.94
CA GLU A 290 16.85 -0.51 16.08
C GLU A 290 18.11 -0.35 15.23
N GLU A 291 18.99 -1.34 15.26
CA GLU A 291 20.19 -1.37 14.42
C GLU A 291 19.82 -1.48 12.93
N ALA A 292 18.87 -2.34 12.58
CA ALA A 292 18.42 -2.49 11.20
C ALA A 292 17.83 -1.18 10.62
N PHE A 293 17.00 -0.46 11.38
CA PHE A 293 16.47 0.84 10.96
C PHE A 293 17.55 1.94 10.94
N SER A 294 18.48 1.94 11.89
CA SER A 294 19.61 2.87 11.90
C SER A 294 20.53 2.67 10.68
N ARG A 295 20.76 1.43 10.27
CA ARG A 295 21.55 1.11 9.07
C ARG A 295 20.78 1.41 7.79
N TYR A 296 19.46 1.22 7.79
CA TYR A 296 18.59 1.61 6.69
C TYR A 296 18.66 3.13 6.42
N LEU A 297 18.72 3.96 7.48
CA LEU A 297 18.95 5.41 7.35
C LEU A 297 20.27 5.73 6.63
N ILE A 298 21.37 5.13 7.06
CA ILE A 298 22.69 5.33 6.46
C ILE A 298 22.70 4.87 4.99
N TYR A 299 22.03 3.76 4.68
CA TYR A 299 21.89 3.33 3.30
C TYR A 299 21.13 4.34 2.44
N ARG A 300 20.02 4.90 2.95
CA ARG A 300 19.26 5.94 2.24
C ARG A 300 20.14 7.16 1.99
N ALA A 301 21.00 7.51 2.94
CA ALA A 301 22.00 8.57 2.76
C ALA A 301 22.95 8.29 1.59
N ASN A 302 23.57 7.11 1.59
CA ASN A 302 24.50 6.69 0.54
C ASN A 302 23.84 6.64 -0.84
N ARG A 303 22.58 6.20 -0.93
CA ARG A 303 21.83 6.17 -2.20
C ARG A 303 21.65 7.57 -2.80
N LEU A 304 21.47 8.57 -1.96
CA LEU A 304 21.36 9.97 -2.37
C LEU A 304 22.73 10.62 -2.62
N GLY A 305 23.83 9.90 -2.42
CA GLY A 305 25.20 10.42 -2.58
C GLY A 305 25.72 11.21 -1.38
N PHE A 306 25.08 11.10 -0.22
CA PHE A 306 25.57 11.66 1.05
C PHE A 306 26.40 10.62 1.81
N GLU A 307 27.45 11.06 2.51
CA GLU A 307 28.24 10.17 3.37
C GLU A 307 27.54 9.89 4.71
N GLY A 308 26.65 10.79 5.15
CA GLY A 308 25.88 10.62 6.38
C GLY A 308 26.69 10.89 7.65
N ASN A 309 27.81 11.60 7.54
CA ASN A 309 28.78 11.79 8.62
C ASN A 309 28.53 13.08 9.42
N SER A 310 27.80 14.04 8.86
CA SER A 310 27.50 15.33 9.51
C SER A 310 26.02 15.51 9.84
N ARG A 311 25.73 16.37 10.83
CA ARG A 311 24.35 16.72 11.18
C ARG A 311 23.57 17.30 10.00
N GLY A 312 24.22 18.16 9.21
CA GLY A 312 23.64 18.78 8.02
C GLY A 312 23.33 17.75 6.93
N GLU A 313 24.22 16.80 6.68
CA GLU A 313 23.95 15.73 5.71
C GLU A 313 22.78 14.86 6.15
N MET A 314 22.72 14.44 7.41
CA MET A 314 21.59 13.65 7.90
C MET A 314 20.26 14.42 7.83
N THR A 315 20.28 15.73 8.03
CA THR A 315 19.12 16.61 7.75
C THR A 315 18.74 16.58 6.27
N LEU A 316 19.69 16.69 5.35
CA LEU A 316 19.43 16.64 3.91
C LEU A 316 18.89 15.28 3.46
N VAL A 317 19.39 14.17 4.01
CA VAL A 317 18.89 12.81 3.73
C VAL A 317 17.42 12.68 4.10
N ARG A 318 17.05 13.24 5.25
CA ARG A 318 15.68 13.21 5.74
C ARG A 318 14.77 14.09 4.89
N LEU A 319 15.20 15.30 4.57
CA LEU A 319 14.48 16.19 3.65
C LEU A 319 14.29 15.53 2.28
N ALA A 320 15.36 15.09 1.63
CA ALA A 320 15.32 14.42 0.34
C ALA A 320 14.38 13.19 0.34
N THR A 321 14.33 12.45 1.44
CA THR A 321 13.40 11.32 1.59
C THR A 321 11.94 11.78 1.65
N LEU A 322 11.62 12.80 2.45
CA LEU A 322 10.25 13.34 2.52
C LEU A 322 9.79 13.98 1.20
N MET A 323 10.76 14.46 0.41
CA MET A 323 10.57 15.07 -0.89
C MET A 323 10.43 14.05 -2.03
N ASN A 324 10.68 12.76 -1.79
CA ASN A 324 10.84 11.71 -2.81
C ASN A 324 11.87 12.08 -3.90
N LEU A 325 12.97 12.69 -3.47
CA LEU A 325 13.97 13.27 -4.36
C LEU A 325 14.88 12.20 -4.99
N PRO A 326 15.09 12.20 -6.33
CA PRO A 326 16.00 11.27 -6.99
C PRO A 326 17.47 11.61 -6.69
N PRO A 327 18.40 10.62 -6.69
CA PRO A 327 19.82 10.86 -6.41
C PRO A 327 20.49 11.91 -7.31
N ALA A 328 20.02 12.05 -8.55
CA ALA A 328 20.54 13.03 -9.51
C ALA A 328 20.34 14.49 -9.06
N GLU A 329 19.37 14.74 -8.19
CA GLU A 329 19.01 16.08 -7.72
C GLU A 329 19.65 16.42 -6.35
N ALA A 330 20.26 15.45 -5.68
CA ALA A 330 20.75 15.60 -4.30
C ALA A 330 21.90 16.62 -4.18
N SER A 331 22.72 16.76 -5.23
CA SER A 331 23.79 17.76 -5.29
C SER A 331 23.25 19.19 -5.28
N ALA A 332 22.16 19.45 -6.02
CA ALA A 332 21.52 20.76 -6.07
C ALA A 332 20.86 21.13 -4.72
N LEU A 333 20.25 20.15 -4.04
CA LEU A 333 19.73 20.34 -2.68
C LEU A 333 20.86 20.66 -1.69
N SER A 334 21.98 19.92 -1.77
CA SER A 334 23.17 20.13 -0.93
C SER A 334 23.76 21.51 -1.13
N TRP A 335 23.89 21.96 -2.38
CA TRP A 335 24.36 23.30 -2.71
C TRP A 335 23.44 24.37 -2.11
N SER A 336 22.12 24.21 -2.27
CA SER A 336 21.13 25.17 -1.77
C SER A 336 21.18 25.27 -0.24
N PHE A 337 21.32 24.15 0.46
CA PHE A 337 21.46 24.11 1.91
C PHE A 337 22.73 24.83 2.40
N LYS A 338 23.86 24.66 1.71
CA LYS A 338 25.13 25.34 2.05
C LYS A 338 25.07 26.85 1.89
N ASN A 339 24.16 27.35 1.05
CA ASN A 339 23.98 28.78 0.80
C ASN A 339 22.89 29.43 1.67
N LEU A 340 22.23 28.66 2.54
CA LEU A 340 21.34 29.24 3.54
C LEU A 340 22.12 30.08 4.55
N SER A 341 21.44 31.04 5.18
CA SER A 341 22.00 31.71 6.35
C SER A 341 22.23 30.70 7.50
N SER A 342 23.20 30.98 8.37
CA SER A 342 23.51 30.10 9.50
C SER A 342 22.29 29.85 10.40
N GLU A 343 21.40 30.84 10.54
CA GLU A 343 20.19 30.73 11.34
C GLU A 343 19.16 29.78 10.69
N GLU A 344 18.93 29.91 9.38
CA GLU A 344 18.01 29.04 8.63
C GLU A 344 18.51 27.59 8.59
N ALA A 345 19.81 27.41 8.31
CA ALA A 345 20.44 26.10 8.37
C ALA A 345 20.31 25.47 9.76
N SER A 346 20.52 26.24 10.84
CA SER A 346 20.35 25.75 12.21
C SER A 346 18.90 25.36 12.51
N THR A 347 17.92 26.11 11.97
CA THR A 347 16.49 25.83 12.15
C THR A 347 16.13 24.49 11.53
N LEU A 348 16.62 24.21 10.31
CA LEU A 348 16.43 22.92 9.64
C LEU A 348 17.15 21.79 10.38
N VAL A 349 18.40 22.01 10.78
CA VAL A 349 19.15 20.98 11.54
C VAL A 349 18.41 20.62 12.83
N ASN A 350 17.92 21.60 13.58
CA ASN A 350 17.24 21.32 14.86
C ASN A 350 15.90 20.59 14.69
N HIS A 351 15.21 20.74 13.57
CA HIS A 351 13.94 20.05 13.32
C HIS A 351 14.11 18.66 12.69
N PHE A 352 15.04 18.51 11.75
CA PHE A 352 15.14 17.30 10.94
C PHE A 352 16.26 16.35 11.38
N TYR A 353 17.31 16.84 12.02
CA TYR A 353 18.42 15.99 12.45
C TYR A 353 17.97 15.00 13.52
N THR A 354 18.31 13.74 13.33
CA THR A 354 18.17 12.68 14.33
C THR A 354 19.52 12.01 14.54
N LEU A 355 19.90 11.84 15.81
CA LEU A 355 21.06 11.02 16.16
C LEU A 355 20.82 9.56 15.73
N GLN A 356 21.90 8.84 15.42
CA GLN A 356 21.79 7.43 15.08
C GLN A 356 21.18 6.64 16.25
N GLY A 357 20.14 5.86 15.97
CA GLY A 357 19.38 5.13 16.99
C GLY A 357 18.29 5.94 17.69
N GLU A 358 18.22 7.25 17.46
CA GLU A 358 17.11 8.10 17.86
C GLU A 358 16.26 8.44 16.63
N HIS A 359 14.94 8.37 16.76
CA HIS A 359 14.02 8.77 15.71
C HIS A 359 13.07 9.80 16.29
N ILE A 360 13.19 11.05 15.85
CA ILE A 360 12.30 12.14 16.25
C ILE A 360 11.12 12.13 15.28
N PRO A 361 9.86 11.89 15.70
CA PRO A 361 8.73 11.96 14.79
C PRO A 361 8.63 13.34 14.14
N LEU A 362 8.29 13.39 12.85
CA LEU A 362 8.07 14.63 12.11
C LEU A 362 6.58 14.81 11.84
N SER A 363 6.05 15.95 12.27
CA SER A 363 4.69 16.40 11.97
C SER A 363 4.67 17.22 10.68
N ILE A 364 5.14 16.64 9.57
CA ILE A 364 5.18 17.30 8.24
C ILE A 364 4.71 16.34 7.14
N HIS A 365 3.82 16.82 6.27
CA HIS A 365 3.27 16.09 5.13
C HIS A 365 3.27 16.94 3.84
N GLY A 366 3.12 16.29 2.69
CA GLY A 366 2.86 16.98 1.43
C GLY A 366 4.03 17.72 0.78
N LEU A 367 5.28 17.54 1.24
CA LEU A 367 6.46 18.19 0.63
C LEU A 367 6.64 17.93 -0.89
N PRO A 368 6.29 16.76 -1.45
CA PRO A 368 6.31 16.56 -2.90
C PRO A 368 5.39 17.51 -3.68
N SER A 369 4.24 17.91 -3.11
CA SER A 369 3.33 18.89 -3.72
C SER A 369 3.98 20.26 -3.84
N LEU A 370 4.69 20.72 -2.79
CA LEU A 370 5.39 21.99 -2.81
C LEU A 370 6.45 22.02 -3.91
N ILE A 371 7.23 20.95 -4.01
CA ILE A 371 8.27 20.82 -5.04
C ILE A 371 7.66 20.83 -6.45
N SER A 372 6.61 20.04 -6.67
CA SER A 372 5.91 20.01 -7.96
C SER A 372 5.39 21.40 -8.33
N GLY A 373 4.77 22.11 -7.37
CA GLY A 373 4.29 23.47 -7.56
C GLY A 373 5.40 24.45 -7.95
N LEU A 374 6.55 24.40 -7.25
CA LEU A 374 7.71 25.25 -7.54
C LEU A 374 8.35 24.92 -8.89
N PHE A 375 8.43 23.64 -9.27
CA PHE A 375 8.92 23.25 -10.59
C PHE A 375 8.03 23.78 -11.71
N ASP A 376 6.71 23.71 -11.55
CA ASP A 376 5.75 24.22 -12.52
C ASP A 376 5.79 25.75 -12.62
N ALA A 377 5.95 26.45 -11.49
CA ALA A 377 6.14 27.89 -11.45
C ALA A 377 7.43 28.34 -12.16
N ASN A 378 8.52 27.56 -12.02
CA ASN A 378 9.84 27.86 -12.60
C ASN A 378 10.02 27.35 -14.05
N ARG A 379 8.96 27.02 -14.79
CA ARG A 379 9.06 26.43 -16.15
C ARG A 379 9.57 27.40 -17.23
N SER A 380 9.45 28.71 -17.04
CA SER A 380 9.60 29.72 -18.11
C SER A 380 10.87 30.59 -18.01
N THR A 381 11.66 30.44 -16.95
CA THR A 381 12.54 31.53 -16.47
C THR A 381 14.04 31.26 -16.52
N THR A 382 14.48 29.99 -16.65
CA THR A 382 15.93 29.64 -16.66
C THR A 382 16.28 28.67 -17.79
N THR A 383 17.31 28.99 -18.57
CA THR A 383 17.81 28.16 -19.68
C THR A 383 18.74 27.03 -19.25
N ASN A 384 19.36 27.11 -18.06
CA ASN A 384 20.23 26.07 -17.51
C ASN A 384 19.45 25.17 -16.52
N PRO A 385 19.33 23.85 -16.77
CA PRO A 385 18.62 22.92 -15.90
C PRO A 385 19.19 22.82 -14.47
N GLU A 386 20.51 22.96 -14.30
CA GLU A 386 21.14 22.84 -12.99
C GLU A 386 20.85 24.05 -12.10
N ASN A 387 20.98 25.26 -12.65
CA ASN A 387 20.63 26.49 -11.95
C ASN A 387 19.14 26.53 -11.58
N ARG A 388 18.28 25.98 -12.45
CA ARG A 388 16.85 25.83 -12.17
C ARG A 388 16.61 24.97 -10.93
N LEU A 389 17.27 23.82 -10.85
CA LEU A 389 17.16 22.90 -9.70
C LEU A 389 17.63 23.58 -8.42
N GLN A 390 18.80 24.22 -8.45
CA GLN A 390 19.34 24.95 -7.30
C GLN A 390 18.38 26.06 -6.82
N GLN A 391 17.74 26.78 -7.74
CA GLN A 391 16.78 27.82 -7.40
C GLN A 391 15.50 27.24 -6.78
N VAL A 392 14.95 26.16 -7.34
CA VAL A 392 13.77 25.48 -6.79
C VAL A 392 14.06 25.03 -5.36
N TYR A 393 15.20 24.39 -5.11
CA TYR A 393 15.54 23.95 -3.75
C TYR A 393 15.86 25.09 -2.80
N SER A 394 16.50 26.16 -3.25
CA SER A 394 16.75 27.34 -2.42
C SER A 394 15.42 27.96 -1.95
N THR A 395 14.47 28.10 -2.87
CA THR A 395 13.12 28.62 -2.56
C THR A 395 12.37 27.67 -1.63
N PHE A 396 12.40 26.37 -1.94
CA PHE A 396 11.79 25.33 -1.11
C PHE A 396 12.31 25.38 0.34
N LEU A 397 13.63 25.42 0.53
CA LEU A 397 14.24 25.44 1.87
C LEU A 397 13.85 26.73 2.62
N SER A 398 13.82 27.87 1.94
CA SER A 398 13.37 29.14 2.54
C SER A 398 11.92 29.07 3.00
N LEU A 399 11.00 28.60 2.14
CA LEU A 399 9.58 28.45 2.49
C LEU A 399 9.38 27.49 3.65
N LEU A 400 10.10 26.36 3.65
CA LEU A 400 10.06 25.40 4.75
C LEU A 400 10.51 26.03 6.07
N VAL A 401 11.59 26.81 6.08
CA VAL A 401 12.05 27.51 7.30
C VAL A 401 11.02 28.54 7.76
N LYS A 402 10.42 29.31 6.83
CA LYS A 402 9.35 30.26 7.18
C LYS A 402 8.16 29.54 7.81
N SER A 403 7.72 28.40 7.27
CA SER A 403 6.62 27.62 7.82
C SER A 403 6.91 27.07 9.22
N LEU A 404 8.13 26.58 9.45
CA LEU A 404 8.55 26.10 10.77
C LEU A 404 8.58 27.23 11.80
N ARG A 405 9.03 28.42 11.41
CA ARG A 405 9.03 29.62 12.28
C ARG A 405 7.60 30.05 12.62
N GLU A 406 6.72 30.13 11.63
CA GLU A 406 5.31 30.49 11.81
C GLU A 406 4.58 29.48 12.71
N GLN A 407 4.78 28.18 12.48
CA GLN A 407 4.23 27.12 13.34
C GLN A 407 4.69 27.28 14.79
N LYS A 408 6.00 27.49 15.01
CA LYS A 408 6.56 27.69 16.34
C LYS A 408 5.95 28.91 17.03
N GLU A 409 5.73 29.99 16.29
CA GLU A 409 5.07 31.19 16.82
C GLU A 409 3.60 30.94 17.18
N MET A 410 2.86 30.23 16.32
CA MET A 410 1.47 29.85 16.58
C MET A 410 1.35 28.92 17.80
N LEU A 411 2.26 27.95 17.95
CA LEU A 411 2.35 27.08 19.13
C LEU A 411 2.63 27.88 20.40
N HIS A 412 3.59 28.81 20.36
CA HIS A 412 3.91 29.67 21.50
C HIS A 412 2.70 30.55 21.89
N LYS A 413 1.94 31.02 20.90
CA LYS A 413 0.69 31.79 21.11
C LYS A 413 -0.52 30.92 21.47
N GLN A 414 -0.35 29.59 21.58
CA GLN A 414 -1.43 28.62 21.83
C GLN A 414 -2.57 28.68 20.81
N LEU A 415 -2.25 29.06 19.58
CA LEU A 415 -3.22 29.15 18.48
C LEU A 415 -3.50 27.79 17.82
N ILE A 416 -2.58 26.85 17.95
CA ILE A 416 -2.66 25.49 17.41
C ILE A 416 -2.23 24.46 18.45
N SER A 417 -2.66 23.21 18.26
CA SER A 417 -2.31 22.09 19.14
C SER A 417 -0.84 21.68 18.95
N PRO A 418 -0.15 21.18 19.99
CA PRO A 418 1.17 20.55 19.84
C PRO A 418 1.20 19.42 18.81
N ASP A 419 0.07 18.75 18.59
CA ASP A 419 -0.07 17.65 17.62
C ASP A 419 -0.42 18.12 16.20
N THR A 420 -0.49 19.45 15.96
CA THR A 420 -0.80 19.99 14.63
C THR A 420 0.33 19.68 13.65
N ILE A 421 -0.02 19.02 12.55
CA ILE A 421 0.88 18.63 11.47
C ILE A 421 0.93 19.73 10.40
N LEU A 422 2.13 20.11 9.95
CA LEU A 422 2.28 20.97 8.77
C LEU A 422 1.97 20.18 7.51
N ASP A 423 0.90 20.57 6.81
CA ASP A 423 0.47 19.89 5.60
C ASP A 423 0.64 20.77 4.36
N PHE A 424 1.57 20.38 3.50
CA PHE A 424 1.88 21.05 2.24
C PHE A 424 1.12 20.46 1.05
N SER A 425 0.18 19.52 1.25
CA SER A 425 -0.43 18.74 0.16
C SER A 425 -1.13 19.58 -0.92
N GLU A 426 -1.68 20.73 -0.54
CA GLU A 426 -2.39 21.67 -1.45
C GLU A 426 -1.49 22.76 -2.06
N THR A 427 -0.21 22.79 -1.71
CA THR A 427 0.70 23.85 -2.15
C THR A 427 0.95 23.89 -3.65
N THR A 428 0.76 22.77 -4.37
CA THR A 428 0.81 22.76 -5.85
C THR A 428 -0.16 23.79 -6.44
N ASN A 429 -1.33 23.97 -5.83
CA ASN A 429 -2.32 24.92 -6.29
C ASN A 429 -1.93 26.36 -5.93
N SER A 430 -1.44 26.60 -4.72
CA SER A 430 -1.01 27.94 -4.28
C SER A 430 0.26 28.41 -4.99
N CYS A 431 1.05 27.50 -5.57
CA CYS A 431 2.25 27.86 -6.33
C CYS A 431 1.98 28.34 -7.76
N LYS A 432 0.74 28.23 -8.26
CA LYS A 432 0.40 28.63 -9.63
C LYS A 432 0.56 30.13 -9.81
N GLY A 433 1.37 30.53 -10.78
CA GLY A 433 1.63 31.94 -11.08
C GLY A 433 2.62 32.62 -10.11
N LEU A 434 3.29 31.86 -9.24
CA LEU A 434 4.39 32.38 -8.45
C LEU A 434 5.56 32.79 -9.36
N ASP A 435 6.06 33.99 -9.11
CA ASP A 435 7.39 34.40 -9.52
C ASP A 435 8.38 33.89 -8.46
N VAL A 436 9.05 32.79 -8.74
CA VAL A 436 10.04 32.13 -7.86
C VAL A 436 11.26 33.02 -7.58
N PHE A 437 11.36 34.18 -8.25
CA PHE A 437 12.41 35.19 -8.06
C PHE A 437 12.00 36.33 -7.13
N SER A 438 10.72 36.39 -6.73
CA SER A 438 10.22 37.46 -5.86
C SER A 438 10.69 37.27 -4.42
N GLU A 439 11.24 38.32 -3.81
CA GLU A 439 11.55 38.33 -2.37
C GLU A 439 10.27 38.31 -1.50
N ASN A 440 9.11 38.62 -2.08
CA ASN A 440 7.84 38.74 -1.37
C ASN A 440 7.13 37.39 -1.15
N ILE A 441 7.66 36.28 -1.67
CA ILE A 441 7.02 34.98 -1.45
C ILE A 441 7.04 34.67 0.06
N SER A 442 5.85 34.51 0.61
CA SER A 442 5.62 34.16 2.00
C SER A 442 4.75 32.92 2.11
N VAL A 443 4.67 32.40 3.34
CA VAL A 443 3.83 31.26 3.68
C VAL A 443 2.77 31.74 4.65
N ARG A 444 1.64 31.06 4.64
CA ARG A 444 0.60 31.16 5.65
C ARG A 444 0.32 29.76 6.16
N VAL A 445 0.45 29.58 7.47
CA VAL A 445 0.06 28.37 8.19
C VAL A 445 -1.34 28.58 8.76
N HIS A 446 -2.29 27.77 8.31
CA HIS A 446 -3.67 27.80 8.80
C HIS A 446 -3.76 27.13 10.17
N PHE A 447 -4.83 27.41 10.95
CA PHE A 447 -5.04 26.76 12.26
C PHE A 447 -5.19 25.23 12.16
N SER A 448 -5.57 24.72 10.98
CA SER A 448 -5.61 23.28 10.67
C SER A 448 -4.22 22.66 10.48
N GLY A 449 -3.17 23.47 10.33
CA GLY A 449 -1.82 23.03 9.94
C GLY A 449 -1.55 23.04 8.43
N GLU A 450 -2.57 23.29 7.61
CA GLU A 450 -2.41 23.44 6.16
C GLU A 450 -1.49 24.64 5.84
N VAL A 451 -0.59 24.45 4.88
CA VAL A 451 0.35 25.48 4.43
C VAL A 451 -0.06 25.97 3.05
N SER A 452 -0.12 27.28 2.88
CA SER A 452 -0.34 27.94 1.59
C SER A 452 0.80 28.91 1.29
N VAL A 453 1.21 28.96 0.02
CA VAL A 453 2.22 29.91 -0.47
C VAL A 453 1.50 31.13 -1.05
N ILE A 454 1.92 32.32 -0.65
CA ILE A 454 1.33 33.60 -1.08
C ILE A 454 2.43 34.55 -1.54
N MET A 455 2.07 35.47 -2.45
CA MET A 455 2.96 36.53 -2.96
C MET A 455 2.60 37.89 -2.36
#